data_AF-W8BUR1-F1
#
_entry.id   AF-W8BUR1-F1
#
_cell.length_a   1.000
_cell.length_b   1.000
_cell.length_c   1.000
_cell.angle_alpha   90.00
_cell.angle_beta   90.00
_cell.angle_gamma   90.00
#
_symmetry.space_group_name_H-M   'P 1'
#
loop_
_entity.id
_entity.type
_entity.pdbx_description
1 polymer ?
#
loop_
_entity_poly.entity_id
_entity_poly.type
_entity_poly.pdbx_seq_one_letter_code
_entity_poly.pdbx_strand_id
1 'polypeptide(L)'
;MKPGRVDLLIGMDVMEQFLCSGLRKGLPGTPMAQRTVFGWTLFGSISAEESPTSRFQSLHCDVHLERALAKLWELEEAPHKMHLTSEEQFCEDHFRSSHRRDLSGGFIVELPLKSEIALGSSRNFAIRSLLQIEKKLALDKDLRSRYNEFMDELIEMNHMEPAAEVTSAAYYMLHHPVIKESSITTKLRVVFNASARTTSGKSLNDVLCVGPQLQQNLFSILTRFRTHRYAVTADIAKMYRQVLLSPKHVDLQRIVWRRDSSLPIMDYRMLRVTYGVASASYLAVKSLQQTAKCSTNKSKKAAAVIEKDFYMDDLLTGTSTDDELLLLQQNISDILKEGGFELRKWATNCAKLNEHISRNAPNISHYLIDDKDVYALGLVWNTADDHFTFAINLKE
;
A
#
# COMPACT_ATOMS: atom_id res chain seq x y z
N MET A 1 37.60 -20.82 -53.04
CA MET A 1 37.55 -19.76 -54.08
C MET A 1 38.45 -18.63 -53.64
N LYS A 2 39.30 -18.07 -54.52
CA LYS A 2 39.98 -16.81 -54.25
C LYS A 2 39.01 -15.66 -54.58
N PRO A 3 38.87 -14.61 -53.74
CA PRO A 3 38.01 -13.49 -54.05
C PRO A 3 38.47 -12.81 -55.35
N GLY A 4 37.53 -12.53 -56.25
CA GLY A 4 37.77 -11.72 -57.45
C GLY A 4 37.80 -10.23 -57.13
N ARG A 5 38.10 -9.41 -58.14
CA ARG A 5 37.95 -7.95 -58.07
C ARG A 5 36.47 -7.60 -57.88
N VAL A 6 36.18 -6.63 -57.01
CA VAL A 6 34.80 -6.10 -56.86
C VAL A 6 34.53 -5.11 -57.98
N ASP A 7 33.54 -5.41 -58.82
CA ASP A 7 33.16 -4.57 -59.96
C ASP A 7 32.02 -3.59 -59.62
N LEU A 8 31.15 -3.95 -58.67
CA LEU A 8 29.96 -3.16 -58.30
C LEU A 8 29.58 -3.37 -56.83
N LEU A 9 29.19 -2.30 -56.14
CA LEU A 9 28.56 -2.33 -54.81
C LEU A 9 27.11 -1.87 -54.94
N ILE A 10 26.17 -2.64 -54.40
CA ILE A 10 24.73 -2.38 -54.49
C ILE A 10 24.17 -2.15 -53.09
N GLY A 11 23.41 -1.06 -52.91
CA GLY A 11 22.72 -0.73 -51.66
C GLY A 11 21.53 -1.65 -51.40
N MET A 12 21.21 -1.89 -50.13
CA MET A 12 20.09 -2.75 -49.72
C MET A 12 18.73 -2.12 -50.03
N ASP A 13 18.66 -0.79 -50.10
CA ASP A 13 17.50 0.01 -50.45
C ASP A 13 16.98 -0.24 -51.87
N VAL A 14 17.83 -0.71 -52.78
CA VAL A 14 17.44 -1.06 -54.17
C VAL A 14 17.35 -2.57 -54.40
N MET A 15 17.49 -3.39 -53.35
CA MET A 15 17.56 -4.86 -53.49
C MET A 15 16.29 -5.46 -54.11
N GLU A 16 15.11 -4.88 -53.86
CA GLU A 16 13.84 -5.35 -54.43
C GLU A 16 13.84 -5.38 -55.96
N GLN A 17 14.61 -4.49 -56.61
CA GLN A 17 14.66 -4.38 -58.08
C GLN A 17 15.50 -5.51 -58.71
N PHE A 18 16.37 -6.16 -57.93
CA PHE A 18 17.30 -7.18 -58.42
C PHE A 18 16.89 -8.61 -58.03
N LEU A 19 15.98 -8.76 -57.08
CA LEU A 19 15.49 -10.06 -56.62
C LEU A 19 14.49 -10.65 -57.62
N CYS A 20 14.73 -11.89 -58.03
CA CYS A 20 13.81 -12.65 -58.87
C CYS A 20 13.04 -13.68 -58.05
N SER A 21 11.96 -14.22 -58.62
CA SER A 21 11.31 -15.40 -58.05
C SER A 21 12.26 -16.62 -58.14
N GLY A 22 12.57 -17.19 -56.98
CA GLY A 22 13.46 -18.35 -56.88
C GLY A 22 14.32 -18.30 -55.63
N LEU A 23 13.94 -19.08 -54.63
CA LEU A 23 14.64 -19.20 -53.37
C LEU A 23 14.86 -20.68 -53.05
N ARG A 24 16.10 -21.05 -52.77
CA ARG A 24 16.48 -22.41 -52.36
C ARG A 24 17.09 -22.33 -50.97
N LYS A 25 16.40 -22.90 -49.99
CA LYS A 25 16.86 -22.97 -48.61
C LYS A 25 17.31 -24.39 -48.31
N GLY A 26 18.46 -24.53 -47.67
CA GLY A 26 18.83 -25.77 -47.01
C GLY A 26 18.21 -25.86 -45.61
N LEU A 27 18.70 -26.81 -44.81
CA LEU A 27 18.34 -26.97 -43.40
C LEU A 27 18.75 -25.73 -42.58
N PRO A 28 18.14 -25.50 -41.39
CA PRO A 28 18.55 -24.44 -40.49
C PRO A 28 20.07 -24.48 -40.23
N GLY A 29 20.73 -23.33 -40.39
CA GLY A 29 22.20 -23.22 -40.24
C GLY A 29 23.01 -23.47 -41.52
N THR A 30 22.38 -23.81 -42.65
CA THR A 30 23.06 -23.99 -43.94
C THR A 30 22.83 -22.78 -44.87
N PRO A 31 23.71 -22.55 -45.88
CA PRO A 31 23.54 -21.47 -46.85
C PRO A 31 22.22 -21.57 -47.62
N MET A 32 21.70 -20.42 -48.04
CA MET A 32 20.58 -20.32 -48.97
C MET A 32 21.00 -19.66 -50.28
N ALA A 33 20.33 -20.01 -51.37
CA ALA A 33 20.55 -19.39 -52.68
C ALA A 33 19.30 -18.63 -53.12
N GLN A 34 19.49 -17.37 -53.53
CA GLN A 34 18.43 -16.52 -54.05
C GLN A 34 18.76 -16.14 -55.49
N ARG A 35 17.77 -16.27 -56.37
CA ARG A 35 17.91 -15.87 -57.76
C ARG A 35 17.84 -14.35 -57.86
N THR A 36 18.83 -13.77 -58.50
CA THR A 36 18.87 -12.35 -58.84
C THR A 36 18.95 -12.18 -60.36
N VAL A 37 18.80 -10.95 -60.85
CA VAL A 37 19.02 -10.64 -62.27
C VAL A 37 20.45 -10.96 -62.75
N PHE A 38 21.42 -11.02 -61.84
CA PHE A 38 22.81 -11.37 -62.12
C PHE A 38 23.11 -12.88 -62.00
N GLY A 39 22.08 -13.70 -61.72
CA GLY A 39 22.21 -15.14 -61.49
C GLY A 39 21.96 -15.54 -60.04
N TRP A 40 22.39 -16.75 -59.67
CA TRP A 40 22.19 -17.29 -58.32
C TRP A 40 23.23 -16.74 -57.35
N THR A 41 22.76 -16.10 -56.29
CA THR A 41 23.59 -15.55 -55.22
C THR A 41 23.42 -16.37 -53.95
N LEU A 42 24.53 -16.75 -53.32
CA LEU A 42 24.55 -17.53 -52.08
C LEU A 42 24.66 -16.60 -50.86
N PHE A 43 23.83 -16.87 -49.86
CA PHE A 43 23.76 -16.14 -48.58
C PHE A 43 23.93 -17.12 -47.43
N GLY A 44 24.68 -16.74 -46.41
CA GLY A 44 24.86 -17.53 -45.19
C GLY A 44 26.32 -17.88 -44.89
N SER A 45 26.54 -18.41 -43.69
CA SER A 45 27.87 -18.84 -43.24
C SER A 45 28.26 -20.18 -43.86
N ILE A 46 29.53 -20.32 -44.23
CA ILE A 46 30.09 -21.55 -44.80
C ILE A 46 31.02 -22.26 -43.79
N SER A 47 31.29 -21.66 -42.62
CA SER A 47 32.30 -22.19 -41.71
C SER A 47 31.73 -23.10 -40.62
N ALA A 48 32.18 -24.36 -40.68
CA ALA A 48 32.04 -25.42 -39.70
C ALA A 48 32.98 -25.25 -38.48
N GLU A 49 33.08 -24.05 -37.94
CA GLU A 49 33.82 -23.80 -36.71
C GLU A 49 32.87 -23.21 -35.66
N GLU A 50 32.58 -24.02 -34.65
CA GLU A 50 31.84 -23.65 -33.44
C GLU A 50 32.59 -22.52 -32.71
N SER A 51 32.29 -21.28 -33.09
CA SER A 51 32.59 -20.12 -32.26
C SER A 51 31.39 -19.90 -31.31
N PRO A 52 31.63 -19.64 -30.02
CA PRO A 52 30.58 -19.63 -29.02
C PRO A 52 29.59 -18.53 -29.35
N THR A 53 28.34 -18.91 -29.59
CA THR A 53 27.24 -17.98 -29.89
C THR A 53 27.16 -16.93 -28.79
N SER A 54 27.58 -15.70 -29.08
CA SER A 54 27.17 -14.54 -28.30
C SER A 54 25.66 -14.44 -28.48
N ARG A 55 24.89 -14.94 -27.51
CA ARG A 55 23.43 -14.77 -27.48
C ARG A 55 23.16 -13.29 -27.24
N PHE A 56 23.03 -12.52 -28.32
CA PHE A 56 22.44 -11.19 -28.23
C PHE A 56 20.93 -11.38 -27.98
N GLN A 57 20.51 -11.16 -26.74
CA GLN A 57 19.09 -10.95 -26.43
C GLN A 57 18.71 -9.57 -26.98
N SER A 58 18.06 -9.56 -28.13
CA SER A 58 17.34 -8.37 -28.60
C SER A 58 15.98 -8.34 -27.89
N LEU A 59 15.84 -7.42 -26.94
CA LEU A 59 14.54 -7.05 -26.37
C LEU A 59 13.83 -6.16 -27.39
N HIS A 60 12.92 -6.74 -28.18
CA HIS A 60 12.02 -5.96 -29.02
C HIS A 60 10.96 -5.33 -28.11
N CYS A 61 11.09 -4.02 -27.84
CA CYS A 61 10.03 -3.25 -27.21
C CYS A 61 9.04 -2.88 -28.31
N ASP A 62 7.92 -3.59 -28.38
CA ASP A 62 6.80 -3.21 -29.24
C ASP A 62 6.16 -1.95 -28.64
N VAL A 63 6.65 -0.79 -29.08
CA VAL A 63 6.06 0.50 -28.70
C VAL A 63 4.79 0.64 -29.53
N HIS A 64 3.66 0.19 -28.96
CA HIS A 64 2.34 0.51 -29.51
C HIS A 64 2.18 2.03 -29.54
N LEU A 65 2.49 2.64 -30.69
CA LEU A 65 2.55 4.08 -30.90
C LEU A 65 1.23 4.76 -30.52
N GLU A 66 0.11 4.10 -30.76
CA GLU A 66 -1.23 4.55 -30.35
C GLU A 66 -1.36 4.72 -28.83
N ARG A 67 -0.78 3.80 -28.05
CA ARG A 67 -0.77 3.88 -26.58
C ARG A 67 0.19 4.96 -26.08
N ALA A 68 1.31 5.17 -26.77
CA ALA A 68 2.24 6.25 -26.44
C ALA A 68 1.63 7.62 -26.75
N LEU A 69 0.93 7.76 -27.88
CA LEU A 69 0.18 8.96 -28.25
C LEU A 69 -0.99 9.23 -27.30
N ALA A 70 -1.77 8.20 -26.95
CA ALA A 70 -2.84 8.35 -25.96
C ALA A 70 -2.31 8.85 -24.61
N LYS A 71 -1.19 8.27 -24.12
CA LYS A 71 -0.52 8.74 -22.90
C LYS A 71 0.02 10.16 -23.01
N LEU A 72 0.56 10.54 -24.17
CA LEU A 72 1.04 11.90 -24.41
C LEU A 72 -0.12 12.90 -24.34
N TRP A 73 -1.26 12.58 -24.95
CA TRP A 73 -2.46 13.41 -24.87
C TRP A 73 -3.02 13.48 -23.45
N GLU A 74 -3.04 12.37 -22.70
CA GLU A 74 -3.41 12.37 -21.27
C GLU A 74 -2.46 13.25 -20.42
N LEU A 75 -1.19 13.36 -20.79
CA LEU A 75 -0.18 14.21 -20.12
C LEU A 75 -0.31 15.69 -20.48
N GLU A 76 -0.75 16.01 -21.70
CA GLU A 76 -0.95 17.38 -22.20
C GLU A 76 -2.30 17.98 -21.79
N GLU A 77 -3.28 17.14 -21.42
CA GLU A 77 -4.54 17.61 -20.86
C GLU A 77 -4.33 18.33 -19.51
N ALA A 78 -4.97 19.48 -19.35
CA ALA A 78 -4.98 20.19 -18.08
C ALA A 78 -5.53 19.29 -16.96
N PRO A 79 -4.96 19.31 -15.74
CA PRO A 79 -5.36 18.42 -14.67
C PRO A 79 -6.88 18.53 -14.44
N HIS A 80 -7.60 17.44 -14.70
CA HIS A 80 -9.03 17.36 -14.46
C HIS A 80 -9.30 17.73 -13.00
N LYS A 81 -10.15 18.74 -12.76
CA LYS A 81 -10.72 18.97 -11.43
C LYS A 81 -11.56 17.76 -11.10
N MET A 82 -11.08 16.89 -10.21
CA MET A 82 -11.87 15.79 -9.69
C MET A 82 -13.07 16.39 -8.93
N HIS A 83 -14.25 16.26 -9.52
CA HIS A 83 -15.50 16.58 -8.84
C HIS A 83 -15.89 15.38 -7.99
N LEU A 84 -16.19 15.63 -6.71
CA LEU A 84 -16.70 14.60 -5.82
C LEU A 84 -18.05 14.12 -6.34
N THR A 85 -18.25 12.81 -6.33
CA THR A 85 -19.57 12.20 -6.52
C THR A 85 -20.50 12.60 -5.37
N SER A 86 -21.82 12.45 -5.55
CA SER A 86 -22.79 12.73 -4.49
C SER A 86 -22.54 11.89 -3.22
N GLU A 87 -22.06 10.65 -3.38
CA GLU A 87 -21.71 9.77 -2.26
C GLU A 87 -20.47 10.28 -1.50
N GLU A 88 -19.44 10.72 -2.23
CA GLU A 88 -18.22 11.27 -1.64
C GLU A 88 -18.47 12.63 -0.97
N GLN A 89 -19.31 13.48 -1.58
CA GLN A 89 -19.73 14.75 -0.98
C GLN A 89 -20.53 14.50 0.31
N PHE A 90 -21.43 13.52 0.32
CA PHE A 90 -22.13 13.10 1.53
C PHE A 90 -21.14 12.65 2.62
N CYS A 91 -20.11 11.87 2.29
CA CYS A 91 -19.08 11.48 3.27
C CYS A 91 -18.36 12.69 3.89
N GLU A 92 -17.98 13.66 3.06
CA GLU A 92 -17.31 14.89 3.51
C GLU A 92 -18.20 15.71 4.45
N ASP A 93 -19.46 15.94 4.06
CA ASP A 93 -20.42 16.69 4.86
C ASP A 93 -20.80 15.95 6.15
N HIS A 94 -20.95 14.62 6.07
CA HIS A 94 -21.20 13.76 7.23
C HIS A 94 -20.04 13.85 8.22
N PHE A 95 -18.79 13.63 7.78
CA PHE A 95 -17.63 13.75 8.65
C PHE A 95 -17.55 15.15 9.28
N ARG A 96 -17.70 16.21 8.48
CA ARG A 96 -17.63 17.59 8.95
C ARG A 96 -18.66 17.90 10.03
N SER A 97 -19.89 17.38 9.89
CA SER A 97 -20.98 17.63 10.82
C SER A 97 -20.98 16.73 12.06
N SER A 98 -20.40 15.52 11.98
CA SER A 98 -20.51 14.51 13.04
C SER A 98 -19.24 14.29 13.86
N HIS A 99 -18.05 14.60 13.35
CA HIS A 99 -16.79 14.35 14.06
C HIS A 99 -16.68 15.19 15.34
N ARG A 100 -16.03 14.62 16.36
CA ARG A 100 -15.77 15.27 17.64
C ARG A 100 -14.36 14.94 18.12
N ARG A 101 -13.89 15.68 19.13
CA ARG A 101 -12.67 15.36 19.88
C ARG A 101 -13.07 14.81 21.25
N ASP A 102 -12.35 13.80 21.73
CA ASP A 102 -12.43 13.39 23.13
C ASP A 102 -11.54 14.29 24.03
N LEU A 103 -11.53 14.02 25.34
CA LEU A 103 -10.74 14.78 26.31
C LEU A 103 -9.22 14.64 26.13
N SER A 104 -8.77 13.58 25.46
CA SER A 104 -7.36 13.33 25.15
C SER A 104 -6.91 13.96 23.83
N GLY A 105 -7.84 14.54 23.06
CA GLY A 105 -7.59 15.06 21.72
C GLY A 105 -7.81 14.03 20.60
N GLY A 106 -8.15 12.78 20.92
CA GLY A 106 -8.51 11.76 19.93
C GLY A 106 -9.78 12.11 19.16
N PHE A 107 -9.88 11.69 17.90
CA PHE A 107 -11.10 11.88 17.10
C PHE A 107 -12.15 10.82 17.41
N ILE A 108 -13.40 11.23 17.58
CA ILE A 108 -14.59 10.36 17.58
C ILE A 108 -15.35 10.61 16.28
N VAL A 109 -15.57 9.56 15.49
CA VAL A 109 -16.22 9.66 14.17
C VAL A 109 -17.46 8.77 14.08
N GLU A 110 -18.39 9.15 13.22
CA GLU A 110 -19.55 8.34 12.85
C GLU A 110 -19.32 7.63 11.51
N LEU A 111 -19.93 6.45 11.34
CA LEU A 111 -19.86 5.71 10.08
C LEU A 111 -20.83 6.34 9.07
N PRO A 112 -20.39 6.64 7.83
CA PRO A 112 -21.25 7.25 6.81
C PRO A 112 -22.18 6.20 6.18
N LEU A 113 -23.36 6.01 6.76
CA LEU A 113 -24.37 5.06 6.28
C LEU A 113 -25.12 5.63 5.07
N LYS A 114 -25.23 4.85 3.99
CA LYS A 114 -25.96 5.20 2.74
C LYS A 114 -27.45 5.37 2.97
N SER A 115 -28.01 4.58 3.87
CA SER A 115 -29.44 4.52 4.19
C SER A 115 -29.65 3.70 5.46
N GLU A 116 -30.81 3.88 6.11
CA GLU A 116 -31.22 3.10 7.28
C GLU A 116 -31.68 1.68 6.88
N ILE A 117 -30.80 0.90 6.24
CA ILE A 117 -31.10 -0.47 5.85
C ILE A 117 -30.86 -1.41 7.04
N ALA A 118 -31.88 -2.22 7.35
CA ALA A 118 -31.74 -3.31 8.29
C ALA A 118 -30.74 -4.36 7.76
N LEU A 119 -29.56 -4.44 8.39
CA LEU A 119 -28.54 -5.43 8.07
C LEU A 119 -28.95 -6.86 8.41
N GLY A 120 -30.04 -7.11 9.12
CA GLY A 120 -30.41 -8.46 9.54
C GLY A 120 -29.39 -9.10 10.49
N SER A 121 -29.38 -10.43 10.59
CA SER A 121 -28.51 -11.15 11.53
C SER A 121 -27.23 -11.64 10.86
N SER A 122 -26.10 -11.44 11.54
CA SER A 122 -24.76 -11.89 11.12
C SER A 122 -24.08 -12.82 12.14
N ARG A 123 -24.56 -12.85 13.39
CA ARG A 123 -23.91 -13.55 14.52
C ARG A 123 -23.68 -15.04 14.25
N ASN A 124 -24.68 -15.74 13.71
CA ASN A 124 -24.56 -17.17 13.41
C ASN A 124 -23.46 -17.48 12.39
N PHE A 125 -23.24 -16.59 11.42
CA PHE A 125 -22.16 -16.73 10.44
C PHE A 125 -20.79 -16.51 11.10
N ALA A 126 -20.69 -15.49 11.98
CA ALA A 126 -19.49 -15.24 12.75
C ALA A 126 -19.10 -16.40 13.67
N ILE A 127 -20.07 -17.03 14.34
CA ILE A 127 -19.84 -18.23 15.17
C ILE A 127 -19.31 -19.39 14.32
N ARG A 128 -19.94 -19.67 13.18
CA ARG A 128 -19.47 -20.74 12.28
C ARG A 128 -18.04 -20.48 11.81
N SER A 129 -17.70 -19.23 11.50
CA SER A 129 -16.34 -18.84 11.11
C SER A 129 -15.35 -19.03 12.27
N LEU A 130 -15.69 -18.62 13.49
CA LEU A 130 -14.84 -18.81 14.67
C LEU A 130 -14.56 -20.30 14.91
N LEU A 131 -15.59 -21.15 14.86
CA LEU A 131 -15.44 -22.61 15.05
C LEU A 131 -14.56 -23.25 13.97
N GLN A 132 -14.55 -22.72 12.74
CA GLN A 132 -13.63 -23.18 11.70
C GLN A 132 -12.18 -22.79 12.00
N ILE A 133 -11.95 -21.56 12.47
CA ILE A 133 -10.63 -21.09 12.86
C ILE A 133 -10.10 -21.90 14.04
N GLU A 134 -10.93 -22.21 15.02
CA GLU A 134 -10.55 -23.03 16.17
C GLU A 134 -10.02 -24.41 15.78
N LYS A 135 -10.55 -25.04 14.71
CA LYS A 135 -10.00 -26.29 14.19
C LYS A 135 -8.55 -26.14 13.74
N LYS A 136 -8.21 -25.01 13.10
CA LYS A 136 -6.84 -24.69 12.69
C LYS A 136 -5.96 -24.37 13.90
N LEU A 137 -6.46 -23.57 14.84
CA LEU A 137 -5.75 -23.22 16.08
C LEU A 137 -5.51 -24.42 17.00
N ALA A 138 -6.36 -25.46 16.92
CA ALA A 138 -6.15 -26.69 17.68
C ALA A 138 -4.95 -27.50 17.16
N LEU A 139 -4.64 -27.40 15.86
CA LEU A 139 -3.50 -28.07 15.23
C LEU A 139 -2.20 -27.28 15.39
N ASP A 140 -2.28 -25.95 15.49
CA ASP A 140 -1.12 -25.06 15.56
C ASP A 140 -1.15 -24.21 16.85
N LYS A 141 -0.35 -24.64 17.84
CA LYS A 141 -0.27 -23.99 19.15
C LYS A 141 0.41 -22.61 19.10
N ASP A 142 1.37 -22.39 18.20
CA ASP A 142 2.04 -21.09 18.05
C ASP A 142 1.06 -20.06 17.49
N LEU A 143 0.37 -20.43 16.40
CA LEU A 143 -0.67 -19.61 15.79
C LEU A 143 -1.74 -19.24 16.82
N ARG A 144 -2.13 -20.20 17.67
CA ARG A 144 -3.10 -19.98 18.74
C ARG A 144 -2.61 -19.01 19.81
N SER A 145 -1.37 -19.15 20.28
CA SER A 145 -0.80 -18.21 21.28
C SER A 145 -0.80 -16.79 20.73
N ARG A 146 -0.23 -16.59 19.54
CA ARG A 146 -0.10 -15.28 18.91
C ARG A 146 -1.46 -14.66 18.54
N TYR A 147 -2.43 -15.50 18.19
CA TYR A 147 -3.81 -15.05 17.97
C TYR A 147 -4.45 -14.56 19.27
N ASN A 148 -4.32 -15.32 20.36
CA ASN A 148 -4.84 -14.92 21.66
C ASN A 148 -4.15 -13.66 22.19
N GLU A 149 -2.83 -13.56 22.07
CA GLU A 149 -2.05 -12.36 22.42
C GLU A 149 -2.56 -11.12 21.67
N PHE A 150 -2.87 -11.25 20.38
CA PHE A 150 -3.43 -10.14 19.61
C PHE A 150 -4.82 -9.71 20.12
N MET A 151 -5.67 -10.67 20.48
CA MET A 151 -7.03 -10.39 20.97
C MET A 151 -6.99 -9.81 22.39
N ASP A 152 -6.09 -10.30 23.24
CA ASP A 152 -5.83 -9.74 24.56
C ASP A 152 -5.31 -8.30 24.46
N GLU A 153 -4.36 -8.02 23.56
CA GLU A 153 -3.84 -6.65 23.30
C GLU A 153 -5.00 -5.69 22.94
N LEU A 154 -5.99 -6.14 22.17
CA LEU A 154 -7.16 -5.30 21.85
C LEU A 154 -8.00 -4.95 23.08
N ILE A 155 -8.16 -5.89 24.01
CA ILE A 155 -8.93 -5.70 25.25
C ILE A 155 -8.14 -4.81 26.21
N GLU A 156 -6.87 -5.11 26.45
CA GLU A 156 -5.99 -4.37 27.35
C GLU A 156 -5.83 -2.90 26.94
N MET A 157 -5.79 -2.62 25.64
CA MET A 157 -5.74 -1.25 25.11
C MET A 157 -7.09 -0.52 25.11
N ASN A 158 -8.17 -1.14 25.61
CA ASN A 158 -9.54 -0.62 25.47
C ASN A 158 -9.91 -0.29 24.01
N HIS A 159 -9.43 -1.10 23.05
CA HIS A 159 -9.84 -1.02 21.65
C HIS A 159 -11.04 -1.92 21.36
N MET A 160 -11.29 -2.89 22.24
CA MET A 160 -12.37 -3.86 22.17
C MET A 160 -12.91 -4.11 23.58
N GLU A 161 -14.22 -4.20 23.73
CA GLU A 161 -14.87 -4.51 25.00
C GLU A 161 -15.97 -5.56 24.85
N PRO A 162 -16.33 -6.29 25.92
CA PRO A 162 -17.49 -7.19 25.90
C PRO A 162 -18.79 -6.45 25.57
N ALA A 163 -19.61 -7.03 24.71
CA ALA A 163 -20.92 -6.51 24.35
C ALA A 163 -22.01 -7.29 25.11
N ALA A 164 -22.44 -6.80 26.26
CA ALA A 164 -23.45 -7.45 27.11
C ALA A 164 -24.89 -7.27 26.60
N GLU A 165 -25.14 -6.27 25.76
CA GLU A 165 -26.49 -5.88 25.34
C GLU A 165 -26.88 -6.54 24.00
N VAL A 166 -28.11 -7.05 23.94
CA VAL A 166 -28.72 -7.55 22.69
C VAL A 166 -29.30 -6.34 21.94
N THR A 167 -28.51 -5.78 21.02
CA THR A 167 -28.95 -4.68 20.16
C THR A 167 -29.55 -5.25 18.88
N SER A 168 -30.72 -4.74 18.46
CA SER A 168 -31.41 -5.19 17.23
C SER A 168 -30.65 -4.84 15.93
N ALA A 169 -29.71 -3.89 15.99
CA ALA A 169 -28.96 -3.36 14.84
C ALA A 169 -27.46 -3.76 14.84
N ALA A 170 -27.10 -4.87 15.47
CA ALA A 170 -25.69 -5.30 15.54
C ALA A 170 -25.20 -6.04 14.28
N TYR A 171 -23.96 -5.72 13.86
CA TYR A 171 -23.27 -6.45 12.79
C TYR A 171 -22.00 -7.12 13.33
N TYR A 172 -21.90 -8.44 13.13
CA TYR A 172 -20.78 -9.28 13.55
C TYR A 172 -19.84 -9.51 12.36
N MET A 173 -18.67 -8.88 12.40
CA MET A 173 -17.59 -9.08 11.45
C MET A 173 -16.97 -10.46 11.65
N LEU A 174 -16.65 -11.12 10.53
CA LEU A 174 -15.79 -12.30 10.56
C LEU A 174 -14.36 -11.83 10.80
N HIS A 175 -13.55 -12.65 11.45
CA HIS A 175 -12.14 -12.33 11.68
C HIS A 175 -11.30 -13.59 11.57
N HIS A 176 -10.05 -13.50 11.09
CA HIS A 176 -9.15 -14.65 11.00
C HIS A 176 -7.67 -14.24 11.08
N PRO A 177 -6.79 -15.08 11.66
CA PRO A 177 -5.37 -14.78 11.76
C PRO A 177 -4.64 -15.00 10.43
N VAL A 178 -3.73 -14.08 10.09
CA VAL A 178 -2.83 -14.12 8.94
C VAL A 178 -1.40 -13.86 9.44
N ILE A 179 -0.47 -14.72 9.01
CA ILE A 179 0.95 -14.57 9.29
C ILE A 179 1.60 -13.83 8.12
N LYS A 180 2.32 -12.74 8.39
CA LYS A 180 3.17 -12.08 7.40
C LYS A 180 4.62 -12.53 7.64
N GLU A 181 5.11 -13.41 6.77
CA GLU A 181 6.47 -14.00 6.86
C GLU A 181 7.58 -12.99 6.52
N SER A 182 7.25 -11.87 5.87
CA SER A 182 8.20 -10.91 5.32
C SER A 182 8.67 -9.79 6.27
N SER A 183 8.49 -9.95 7.58
CA SER A 183 8.88 -8.94 8.58
C SER A 183 9.93 -9.55 9.51
N ILE A 184 10.97 -8.79 9.84
CA ILE A 184 12.05 -9.18 10.79
C ILE A 184 11.47 -9.74 12.11
N THR A 185 10.26 -9.30 12.46
CA THR A 185 9.39 -10.00 13.42
C THR A 185 8.22 -10.62 12.67
N THR A 186 8.08 -11.95 12.66
CA THR A 186 6.92 -12.62 12.11
C THR A 186 5.68 -12.15 12.89
N LYS A 187 5.00 -11.09 12.43
CA LYS A 187 3.89 -10.49 13.19
C LYS A 187 2.57 -11.06 12.69
N LEU A 188 1.84 -11.71 13.59
CA LEU A 188 0.46 -12.14 13.33
C LEU A 188 -0.43 -10.90 13.23
N ARG A 189 -1.34 -10.91 12.28
CA ARG A 189 -2.41 -9.91 12.14
C ARG A 189 -3.75 -10.62 12.10
N VAL A 190 -4.81 -10.00 12.60
CA VAL A 190 -6.18 -10.54 12.51
C VAL A 190 -6.97 -9.72 11.52
N VAL A 191 -7.31 -10.30 10.38
CA VAL A 191 -8.10 -9.62 9.35
C VAL A 191 -9.56 -9.64 9.74
N PHE A 192 -10.18 -8.46 9.87
CA PHE A 192 -11.62 -8.30 10.05
C PHE A 192 -12.31 -8.14 8.69
N ASN A 193 -13.42 -8.83 8.48
CA ASN A 193 -14.17 -8.83 7.23
C ASN A 193 -15.59 -8.31 7.46
N ALA A 194 -15.81 -7.07 7.00
CA ALA A 194 -17.11 -6.40 6.99
C ALA A 194 -17.87 -6.54 5.65
N SER A 195 -17.35 -7.35 4.72
CA SER A 195 -17.98 -7.66 3.42
C SER A 195 -18.80 -8.96 3.46
N ALA A 196 -18.85 -9.63 4.60
CA ALA A 196 -19.66 -10.84 4.76
C ALA A 196 -21.15 -10.48 4.71
N ARG A 197 -21.91 -11.15 3.84
CA ARG A 197 -23.35 -10.96 3.73
C ARG A 197 -24.08 -11.53 4.95
N THR A 198 -25.11 -10.84 5.37
CA THR A 198 -26.00 -11.24 6.46
C THR A 198 -27.24 -11.98 5.94
N THR A 199 -28.20 -12.28 6.83
CA THR A 199 -29.52 -12.80 6.43
C THR A 199 -30.31 -11.87 5.49
N SER A 200 -30.01 -10.57 5.43
CA SER A 200 -30.64 -9.66 4.46
C SER A 200 -29.97 -9.68 3.08
N GLY A 201 -28.86 -10.41 2.93
CA GLY A 201 -28.07 -10.47 1.70
C GLY A 201 -27.15 -9.26 1.47
N LYS A 202 -27.09 -8.31 2.42
CA LYS A 202 -26.19 -7.16 2.42
C LYS A 202 -25.07 -7.34 3.43
N SER A 203 -23.94 -6.70 3.20
CA SER A 203 -22.83 -6.59 4.15
C SER A 203 -22.76 -5.18 4.76
N LEU A 204 -21.96 -5.00 5.80
CA LEU A 204 -21.71 -3.67 6.36
C LEU A 204 -21.06 -2.75 5.30
N ASN A 205 -20.15 -3.28 4.50
CA ASN A 205 -19.51 -2.51 3.43
C ASN A 205 -20.49 -2.11 2.31
N ASP A 206 -21.56 -2.87 2.07
CA ASP A 206 -22.58 -2.51 1.07
C ASP A 206 -23.43 -1.30 1.50
N VAL A 207 -23.58 -1.08 2.81
CA VAL A 207 -24.41 0.00 3.38
C VAL A 207 -23.60 1.23 3.78
N LEU A 208 -22.27 1.16 3.72
CA LEU A 208 -21.38 2.28 4.02
C LEU A 208 -20.91 2.97 2.75
N CYS A 209 -20.82 4.29 2.82
CA CYS A 209 -20.10 5.08 1.83
C CYS A 209 -18.59 4.94 2.06
N VAL A 210 -17.80 4.81 0.99
CA VAL A 210 -16.34 4.66 1.10
C VAL A 210 -15.67 5.99 1.45
N GLY A 211 -16.19 7.09 0.90
CA GLY A 211 -15.58 8.41 0.93
C GLY A 211 -14.52 8.60 -0.17
N PRO A 212 -14.13 9.84 -0.47
CA PRO A 212 -13.17 10.13 -1.53
C PRO A 212 -11.78 9.62 -1.20
N GLN A 213 -10.99 9.33 -2.24
CA GLN A 213 -9.60 8.97 -2.10
C GLN A 213 -8.79 10.21 -1.67
N LEU A 214 -8.42 10.27 -0.39
CA LEU A 214 -7.62 11.37 0.16
C LEU A 214 -6.11 11.16 0.02
N GLN A 215 -5.67 9.92 -0.21
CA GLN A 215 -4.25 9.60 -0.34
C GLN A 215 -3.68 10.19 -1.62
N GLN A 216 -2.52 10.83 -1.52
CA GLN A 216 -1.78 11.27 -2.69
C GLN A 216 -1.27 10.06 -3.48
N ASN A 217 -1.08 10.26 -4.79
CA ASN A 217 -0.51 9.22 -5.64
C ASN A 217 0.89 8.83 -5.11
N LEU A 218 1.13 7.52 -5.01
CA LEU A 218 2.39 6.96 -4.50
C LEU A 218 3.62 7.51 -5.24
N PHE A 219 3.54 7.61 -6.58
CA PHE A 219 4.60 8.16 -7.41
C PHE A 219 4.88 9.62 -7.06
N SER A 220 3.84 10.42 -6.81
CA SER A 220 3.99 11.82 -6.41
C SER A 220 4.67 11.95 -5.05
N ILE A 221 4.32 11.10 -4.08
CA ILE A 221 4.97 11.07 -2.76
C ILE A 221 6.44 10.70 -2.91
N LEU A 222 6.74 9.60 -3.61
CA LEU A 222 8.12 9.14 -3.82
C LEU A 222 8.96 10.17 -4.59
N THR A 223 8.39 10.83 -5.60
CA THR A 223 9.09 11.86 -6.36
C THR A 223 9.40 13.08 -5.48
N ARG A 224 8.43 13.59 -4.71
CA ARG A 224 8.67 14.69 -3.76
C ARG A 224 9.72 14.31 -2.72
N PHE A 225 9.63 13.11 -2.16
CA PHE A 225 10.60 12.58 -1.22
C PHE A 225 12.03 12.67 -1.77
N ARG A 226 12.24 12.33 -3.05
CA ARG A 226 13.55 12.42 -3.73
C ARG A 226 14.03 13.84 -4.04
N THR A 227 13.19 14.87 -3.88
CA THR A 227 13.63 16.27 -4.03
C THR A 227 14.38 16.80 -2.80
N HIS A 228 14.33 16.07 -1.68
CA HIS A 228 14.93 16.49 -0.43
C HIS A 228 16.38 16.01 -0.31
N ARG A 229 17.25 16.89 0.20
CA ARG A 229 18.65 16.54 0.53
C ARG A 229 18.72 15.70 1.80
N TYR A 230 17.97 16.10 2.82
CA TYR A 230 17.83 15.36 4.06
C TYR A 230 16.41 14.85 4.16
N ALA A 231 16.27 13.53 4.16
CA ALA A 231 15.00 12.84 4.09
C ALA A 231 14.74 12.08 5.39
N VAL A 232 13.47 11.88 5.71
CA VAL A 232 13.02 11.16 6.89
C VAL A 232 11.74 10.39 6.60
N THR A 233 11.67 9.18 7.14
CA THR A 233 10.47 8.34 7.12
C THR A 233 10.03 8.01 8.53
N ALA A 234 8.72 7.80 8.72
CA ALA A 234 8.15 7.33 9.98
C ALA A 234 6.83 6.59 9.73
N ASP A 235 6.34 5.87 10.74
CA ASP A 235 5.07 5.13 10.72
C ASP A 235 4.17 5.61 11.87
N ILE A 236 2.87 5.78 11.61
CA ILE A 236 1.89 6.03 12.66
C ILE A 236 1.55 4.72 13.35
N ALA A 237 1.79 4.67 14.66
CA ALA A 237 1.46 3.51 15.47
C ALA A 237 -0.04 3.21 15.39
N LYS A 238 -0.40 2.09 14.74
CA LYS A 238 -1.78 1.56 14.75
C LYS A 238 -2.80 2.58 14.22
N MET A 239 -2.46 3.36 13.19
CA MET A 239 -3.21 4.53 12.68
C MET A 239 -4.75 4.43 12.79
N TYR A 240 -5.38 3.42 12.18
CA TYR A 240 -6.83 3.25 12.21
C TYR A 240 -7.40 3.20 13.64
N ARG A 241 -6.69 2.52 14.55
CA ARG A 241 -7.11 2.35 15.94
C ARG A 241 -6.97 3.61 16.79
N GLN A 242 -6.29 4.64 16.29
CA GLN A 242 -6.22 5.93 16.98
C GLN A 242 -7.54 6.71 16.91
N VAL A 243 -8.40 6.40 15.93
CA VAL A 243 -9.71 7.05 15.76
C VAL A 243 -10.80 6.25 16.47
N LEU A 244 -11.50 6.90 17.42
CA LEU A 244 -12.66 6.35 18.11
C LEU A 244 -13.88 6.31 17.21
N LEU A 245 -14.70 5.30 17.42
CA LEU A 245 -16.02 5.22 16.83
C LEU A 245 -17.06 5.78 17.78
N SER A 246 -18.05 6.48 17.25
CA SER A 246 -19.19 6.96 18.01
C SER A 246 -19.94 5.78 18.67
N PRO A 247 -20.38 5.92 19.94
CA PRO A 247 -21.17 4.89 20.64
C PRO A 247 -22.44 4.47 19.89
N LYS A 248 -22.96 5.31 18.98
CA LYS A 248 -24.09 4.95 18.11
C LYS A 248 -23.79 3.81 17.13
N HIS A 249 -22.52 3.63 16.78
CA HIS A 249 -22.09 2.76 15.68
C HIS A 249 -21.12 1.65 16.10
N VAL A 250 -20.69 1.58 17.37
CA VAL A 250 -19.81 0.50 17.88
C VAL A 250 -20.42 -0.89 17.68
N ASP A 251 -21.74 -1.01 17.73
CA ASP A 251 -22.43 -2.28 17.51
C ASP A 251 -22.46 -2.72 16.04
N LEU A 252 -22.08 -1.86 15.10
CA LEU A 252 -21.85 -2.25 13.71
C LEU A 252 -20.49 -2.92 13.52
N GLN A 253 -19.63 -2.91 14.54
CA GLN A 253 -18.31 -3.55 14.53
C GLN A 253 -18.18 -4.58 15.65
N ARG A 254 -19.16 -5.49 15.78
CA ARG A 254 -19.08 -6.62 16.71
C ARG A 254 -18.26 -7.77 16.14
N ILE A 255 -17.75 -8.61 17.02
CA ILE A 255 -17.18 -9.92 16.71
C ILE A 255 -17.60 -10.92 17.80
N VAL A 256 -17.42 -12.21 17.52
CA VAL A 256 -17.52 -13.27 18.53
C VAL A 256 -16.14 -13.82 18.82
N TRP A 257 -15.78 -14.03 20.08
CA TRP A 257 -14.47 -14.57 20.42
C TRP A 257 -14.50 -15.32 21.76
N ARG A 258 -13.56 -16.26 21.90
CA ARG A 258 -13.22 -16.91 23.18
C ARG A 258 -11.75 -17.33 23.14
N ARG A 259 -11.09 -17.25 24.29
CA ARG A 259 -9.68 -17.63 24.45
C ARG A 259 -9.43 -19.13 24.29
N ASP A 260 -10.41 -19.94 24.70
CA ASP A 260 -10.35 -21.40 24.68
C ASP A 260 -11.71 -22.02 24.33
N SER A 261 -11.67 -23.16 23.64
CA SER A 261 -12.86 -23.88 23.19
C SER A 261 -13.75 -24.42 24.32
N SER A 262 -13.22 -24.53 25.54
CA SER A 262 -13.96 -24.88 26.75
C SER A 262 -14.79 -23.72 27.32
N LEU A 263 -14.47 -22.48 26.95
CA LEU A 263 -15.18 -21.29 27.40
C LEU A 263 -16.41 -21.01 26.55
N PRO A 264 -17.43 -20.32 27.09
CA PRO A 264 -18.54 -19.83 26.30
C PRO A 264 -18.06 -18.84 25.23
N ILE A 265 -18.71 -18.85 24.07
CA ILE A 265 -18.48 -17.83 23.04
C ILE A 265 -19.07 -16.51 23.54
N MET A 266 -18.23 -15.48 23.59
CA MET A 266 -18.59 -14.15 24.04
C MET A 266 -18.66 -13.18 22.86
N ASP A 267 -19.50 -12.16 23.00
CA ASP A 267 -19.65 -11.10 22.03
C ASP A 267 -18.80 -9.90 22.45
N TYR A 268 -18.08 -9.32 21.49
CA TYR A 268 -17.25 -8.14 21.70
C TYR A 268 -17.61 -7.07 20.68
N ARG A 269 -17.37 -5.80 21.01
CA ARG A 269 -17.50 -4.66 20.09
C ARG A 269 -16.20 -3.88 20.00
N MET A 270 -15.83 -3.50 18.77
CA MET A 270 -14.67 -2.65 18.52
C MET A 270 -15.05 -1.19 18.77
N LEU A 271 -14.22 -0.48 19.54
CA LEU A 271 -14.45 0.91 19.93
C LEU A 271 -13.77 1.93 19.01
N ARG A 272 -12.94 1.44 18.09
CA ARG A 272 -12.10 2.25 17.19
C ARG A 272 -12.41 1.88 15.74
N VAL A 273 -12.00 2.74 14.81
CA VAL A 273 -12.09 2.44 13.38
C VAL A 273 -11.26 1.19 13.07
N THR A 274 -11.90 0.18 12.49
CA THR A 274 -11.29 -1.12 12.19
C THR A 274 -11.04 -1.26 10.69
N TYR A 275 -9.85 -1.72 10.31
CA TYR A 275 -9.53 -2.04 8.92
C TYR A 275 -10.39 -3.20 8.41
N GLY A 276 -10.72 -3.18 7.12
CA GLY A 276 -11.67 -4.11 6.50
C GLY A 276 -13.11 -3.57 6.41
N VAL A 277 -13.39 -2.44 7.08
CA VAL A 277 -14.60 -1.62 6.89
C VAL A 277 -14.36 -0.61 5.75
N ALA A 278 -15.33 -0.46 4.86
CA ALA A 278 -15.22 0.33 3.63
C ALA A 278 -14.77 1.79 3.85
N SER A 279 -15.33 2.46 4.85
CA SER A 279 -15.04 3.86 5.18
C SER A 279 -13.79 4.05 6.04
N ALA A 280 -13.13 2.98 6.49
CA ALA A 280 -12.08 3.06 7.51
C ALA A 280 -10.89 3.92 7.08
N SER A 281 -10.43 3.76 5.83
CA SER A 281 -9.29 4.51 5.30
C SER A 281 -9.61 5.99 5.15
N TYR A 282 -10.79 6.32 4.64
CA TYR A 282 -11.26 7.69 4.56
C TYR A 282 -11.30 8.35 5.95
N LEU A 283 -11.97 7.71 6.91
CA LEU A 283 -12.13 8.25 8.27
C LEU A 283 -10.78 8.45 8.97
N ALA A 284 -9.87 7.48 8.89
CA ALA A 284 -8.55 7.58 9.51
C ALA A 284 -7.70 8.71 8.91
N VAL A 285 -7.61 8.76 7.57
CA VAL A 285 -6.82 9.79 6.88
C VAL A 285 -7.44 11.18 7.06
N LYS A 286 -8.78 11.28 7.05
CA LYS A 286 -9.46 12.55 7.27
C LYS A 286 -9.23 13.08 8.68
N SER A 287 -9.29 12.23 9.70
CA SER A 287 -8.94 12.58 11.08
C SER A 287 -7.47 13.02 11.20
N LEU A 288 -6.54 12.34 10.51
CA LEU A 288 -5.14 12.75 10.45
C LEU A 288 -4.99 14.17 9.89
N GLN A 289 -5.58 14.45 8.71
CA GLN A 289 -5.55 15.77 8.09
C GLN A 289 -6.24 16.83 8.94
N GLN A 290 -7.35 16.48 9.59
CA GLN A 290 -8.07 17.39 10.48
C GLN A 290 -7.25 17.73 11.73
N THR A 291 -6.38 16.82 12.19
CA THR A 291 -5.40 17.14 13.24
C THR A 291 -4.53 18.32 12.85
N ALA A 292 -3.95 18.29 11.64
CA ALA A 292 -3.10 19.38 11.15
C ALA A 292 -3.84 20.71 11.01
N LYS A 293 -5.12 20.68 10.61
CA LYS A 293 -5.95 21.89 10.45
C LYS A 293 -6.34 22.54 11.76
N CYS A 294 -6.57 21.74 12.79
CA CYS A 294 -7.03 22.21 14.10
C CYS A 294 -5.89 22.39 15.11
N SER A 295 -4.64 22.19 14.70
CA SER A 295 -3.54 22.16 15.65
C SER A 295 -3.25 23.51 16.28
N THR A 296 -2.78 23.50 17.53
CA THR A 296 -2.28 24.70 18.19
C THR A 296 -0.93 25.15 17.62
N ASN A 297 -0.15 24.20 17.10
CA ASN A 297 1.10 24.47 16.41
C ASN A 297 0.82 25.09 15.03
N LYS A 298 1.29 26.32 14.82
CA LYS A 298 1.04 27.12 13.61
C LYS A 298 2.04 26.85 12.48
N SER A 299 2.82 25.78 12.55
CA SER A 299 3.79 25.42 11.51
C SER A 299 3.07 25.00 10.22
N LYS A 300 2.95 25.96 9.29
CA LYS A 300 2.35 25.72 7.96
C LYS A 300 3.07 24.64 7.18
N LYS A 301 4.40 24.54 7.34
CA LYS A 301 5.23 23.52 6.67
C LYS A 301 4.87 22.12 7.18
N ALA A 302 4.80 21.92 8.49
CA ALA A 302 4.44 20.64 9.08
C ALA A 302 2.99 20.23 8.75
N ALA A 303 2.05 21.18 8.80
CA ALA A 303 0.67 20.93 8.38
C ALA A 303 0.57 20.49 6.91
N ALA A 304 1.30 21.16 6.00
CA ALA A 304 1.33 20.79 4.59
C ALA A 304 1.94 19.39 4.35
N VAL A 305 2.96 19.03 5.12
CA VAL A 305 3.56 17.68 5.09
C VAL A 305 2.54 16.63 5.56
N ILE A 306 1.84 16.88 6.68
CA ILE A 306 0.80 15.96 7.17
C ILE A 306 -0.31 15.75 6.14
N GLU A 307 -0.70 16.79 5.41
CA GLU A 307 -1.74 16.71 4.40
C GLU A 307 -1.31 15.98 3.12
N LYS A 308 -0.02 16.02 2.76
CA LYS A 308 0.45 15.61 1.42
C LYS A 308 1.40 14.42 1.41
N ASP A 309 2.24 14.26 2.42
CA ASP A 309 3.39 13.35 2.40
C ASP A 309 3.15 12.05 3.17
N PHE A 310 1.93 11.85 3.68
CA PHE A 310 1.50 10.56 4.20
C PHE A 310 0.88 9.69 3.11
N TYR A 311 1.28 8.42 3.10
CA TYR A 311 0.53 7.34 2.47
C TYR A 311 0.01 6.41 3.55
N MET A 312 -1.28 6.58 3.90
CA MET A 312 -1.87 5.91 5.07
C MET A 312 -1.08 6.22 6.35
N ASP A 313 -0.45 5.20 6.95
CA ASP A 313 0.35 5.27 8.16
C ASP A 313 1.81 5.68 7.91
N ASP A 314 2.31 5.56 6.68
CA ASP A 314 3.70 5.85 6.32
C ASP A 314 3.90 7.34 5.96
N LEU A 315 4.82 8.00 6.67
CA LEU A 315 5.33 9.34 6.37
C LEU A 315 6.60 9.25 5.54
N LEU A 316 6.68 9.96 4.42
CA LEU A 316 7.91 10.15 3.65
C LEU A 316 8.08 11.63 3.31
N THR A 317 9.02 12.30 3.97
CA THR A 317 9.23 13.75 3.78
C THR A 317 10.70 14.12 3.94
N GLY A 318 11.02 15.42 3.85
CA GLY A 318 12.38 15.90 4.01
C GLY A 318 12.53 17.41 3.86
N THR A 319 13.78 17.86 3.90
CA THR A 319 14.18 19.28 3.82
C THR A 319 15.53 19.42 3.10
N SER A 320 15.93 20.67 2.87
CA SER A 320 17.23 21.01 2.26
C SER A 320 18.37 21.13 3.26
N THR A 321 18.06 21.36 4.54
CA THR A 321 19.04 21.48 5.63
C THR A 321 18.66 20.56 6.79
N ASP A 322 19.67 20.11 7.55
CA ASP A 322 19.51 19.27 8.72
C ASP A 322 18.77 19.97 9.87
N ASP A 323 19.06 21.26 10.10
CA ASP A 323 18.36 22.09 11.09
C ASP A 323 16.85 22.20 10.81
N GLU A 324 16.48 22.40 9.54
CA GLU A 324 15.06 22.42 9.17
C GLU A 324 14.41 21.05 9.35
N LEU A 325 15.15 19.96 9.15
CA LEU A 325 14.62 18.60 9.30
C LEU A 325 14.27 18.32 10.76
N LEU A 326 15.15 18.68 11.69
CA LEU A 326 14.93 18.55 13.13
C LEU A 326 13.68 19.33 13.57
N LEU A 327 13.58 20.59 13.15
CA LEU A 327 12.42 21.43 13.47
C LEU A 327 11.13 20.88 12.83
N LEU A 328 11.21 20.38 11.60
CA LEU A 328 10.07 19.78 10.91
C LEU A 328 9.60 18.52 11.62
N GLN A 329 10.51 17.61 11.97
CA GLN A 329 10.22 16.37 12.68
C GLN A 329 9.52 16.66 14.01
N GLN A 330 10.05 17.59 14.80
CA GLN A 330 9.45 17.97 16.08
C GLN A 330 8.04 18.54 15.90
N ASN A 331 7.86 19.49 14.97
CA ASN A 331 6.56 20.08 14.71
C ASN A 331 5.51 19.05 14.24
N ILE A 332 5.90 18.10 13.39
CA ILE A 332 5.00 17.03 12.95
C ILE A 332 4.61 16.16 14.16
N SER A 333 5.59 15.74 14.96
CA SER A 333 5.33 14.96 16.17
C SER A 333 4.38 15.67 17.13
N ASP A 334 4.58 16.98 17.36
CA ASP A 334 3.74 17.76 18.26
C ASP A 334 2.30 17.90 17.73
N ILE A 335 2.14 18.26 16.45
CA ILE A 335 0.83 18.36 15.79
C ILE A 335 0.08 17.02 15.91
N LEU A 336 0.74 15.92 15.54
CA LEU A 336 0.08 14.61 15.49
C LEU A 336 -0.23 14.06 16.89
N LYS A 337 0.58 14.40 17.90
CA LYS A 337 0.33 14.06 19.30
C LYS A 337 -0.97 14.70 19.81
N GLU A 338 -1.32 15.91 19.38
CA GLU A 338 -2.61 16.54 19.71
C GLU A 338 -3.83 15.76 19.17
N GLY A 339 -3.63 14.91 18.15
CA GLY A 339 -4.64 14.01 17.62
C GLY A 339 -4.53 12.55 18.06
N GLY A 340 -3.59 12.22 18.94
CA GLY A 340 -3.32 10.83 19.34
C GLY A 340 -2.60 10.01 18.27
N PHE A 341 -2.08 10.63 17.21
CA PHE A 341 -1.35 9.95 16.14
C PHE A 341 0.15 9.89 16.46
N GLU A 342 0.53 8.91 17.28
CA GLU A 342 1.93 8.73 17.65
C GLU A 342 2.78 8.19 16.49
N LEU A 343 3.88 8.89 16.17
CA LEU A 343 4.86 8.46 15.16
C LEU A 343 5.98 7.62 15.77
N ARG A 344 6.31 6.52 15.11
CA ARG A 344 7.38 5.58 15.46
C ARG A 344 8.19 5.20 14.23
N LYS A 345 9.19 4.33 14.42
CA LYS A 345 10.03 3.78 13.35
C LYS A 345 10.68 4.85 12.46
N TRP A 346 11.28 5.84 13.10
CA TRP A 346 11.95 6.90 12.38
C TRP A 346 13.21 6.37 11.70
N ALA A 347 13.41 6.75 10.45
CA ALA A 347 14.64 6.51 9.73
C ALA A 347 15.01 7.72 8.87
N THR A 348 16.29 8.06 8.79
CA THR A 348 16.77 9.26 8.10
C THR A 348 18.20 9.10 7.62
N ASN A 349 18.54 9.79 6.53
CA ASN A 349 19.91 9.98 6.05
C ASN A 349 20.66 11.12 6.78
N CYS A 350 20.02 11.77 7.77
CA CYS A 350 20.60 12.86 8.53
C CYS A 350 21.20 12.38 9.86
N ALA A 351 22.52 12.40 9.98
CA ALA A 351 23.24 11.99 11.21
C ALA A 351 22.79 12.79 12.45
N LYS A 352 22.58 14.10 12.30
CA LYS A 352 22.16 14.98 13.39
C LYS A 352 20.78 14.62 13.94
N LEU A 353 19.83 14.27 13.06
CA LEU A 353 18.51 13.81 13.48
C LEU A 353 18.56 12.41 14.09
N ASN A 354 19.37 11.49 13.53
CA ASN A 354 19.59 10.17 14.13
C ASN A 354 20.13 10.27 15.56
N GLU A 355 21.10 11.14 15.83
CA GLU A 355 21.60 11.39 17.17
C GLU A 355 20.52 11.96 18.11
N HIS A 356 19.71 12.90 17.62
CA HIS A 356 18.63 13.50 18.40
C HIS A 356 17.57 12.47 18.80
N ILE A 357 17.13 11.64 17.86
CA ILE A 357 16.17 10.55 18.07
C ILE A 357 16.75 9.52 19.05
N SER A 358 18.02 9.14 18.88
CA SER A 358 18.71 8.18 19.76
C SER A 358 18.79 8.66 21.20
N ARG A 359 19.13 9.94 21.43
CA ARG A 359 19.20 10.53 22.78
C ARG A 359 17.83 10.58 23.47
N ASN A 360 16.76 10.74 22.70
CA ASN A 360 15.39 10.84 23.21
C ASN A 360 14.62 9.49 23.20
N ALA A 361 15.28 8.39 22.80
CA ALA A 361 14.71 7.05 22.74
C ALA A 361 14.02 6.52 24.02
N PRO A 362 14.38 6.89 25.27
CA PRO A 362 13.62 6.42 26.44
C PRO A 362 12.24 7.09 26.59
N ASN A 363 11.99 8.23 25.94
CA ASN A 363 10.72 8.99 26.02
C ASN A 363 9.87 8.91 24.75
N ILE A 364 10.40 8.30 23.70
CA ILE A 364 9.72 8.20 22.42
C ILE A 364 9.84 6.75 21.99
N SER A 365 8.72 6.13 21.60
CA SER A 365 8.64 4.72 21.21
C SER A 365 9.42 4.43 19.90
N HIS A 366 10.74 4.60 19.94
CA HIS A 366 11.62 4.62 18.80
C HIS A 366 12.26 3.25 18.60
N TYR A 367 11.73 2.49 17.66
CA TYR A 367 12.56 1.56 16.90
C TYR A 367 13.34 2.41 15.90
N LEU A 368 14.60 2.71 16.17
CA LEU A 368 15.52 3.01 15.07
C LEU A 368 15.63 1.72 14.27
N ILE A 369 15.40 1.81 12.96
CA ILE A 369 15.79 0.71 12.09
C ILE A 369 17.31 0.81 12.02
N ASP A 370 18.00 -0.05 12.78
CA ASP A 370 19.48 -0.15 12.78
C ASP A 370 20.02 -0.69 11.44
N ASP A 371 19.09 -1.09 10.57
CA ASP A 371 19.36 -1.48 9.19
C ASP A 371 19.40 -0.26 8.29
N LYS A 372 20.40 -0.18 7.43
CA LYS A 372 20.53 0.93 6.45
C LYS A 372 19.38 0.95 5.46
N ASP A 373 18.76 -0.21 5.26
CA ASP A 373 17.71 -0.48 4.30
C ASP A 373 16.33 -0.40 4.96
N VAL A 374 15.56 0.62 4.56
CA VAL A 374 14.25 0.92 5.11
C VAL A 374 13.17 0.59 4.09
N TYR A 375 12.29 -0.35 4.39
CA TYR A 375 11.14 -0.62 3.53
C TYR A 375 10.17 0.56 3.56
N ALA A 376 10.04 1.23 2.42
CA ALA A 376 9.17 2.38 2.24
C ALA A 376 8.31 2.15 1.00
N LEU A 377 7.00 1.97 1.20
CA LEU A 377 6.02 1.94 0.11
C LEU A 377 6.28 0.89 -0.99
N GLY A 378 6.82 -0.28 -0.61
CA GLY A 378 7.14 -1.36 -1.56
C GLY A 378 8.53 -1.25 -2.20
N LEU A 379 9.29 -0.20 -1.87
CA LEU A 379 10.70 -0.06 -2.18
C LEU A 379 11.53 -0.25 -0.91
N VAL A 380 12.83 -0.39 -1.08
CA VAL A 380 13.81 -0.30 0.00
C VAL A 380 14.59 1.00 -0.20
N TRP A 381 14.66 1.84 0.82
CA TRP A 381 15.45 3.06 0.82
C TRP A 381 16.71 2.85 1.64
N ASN A 382 17.86 2.94 0.99
CA ASN A 382 19.14 2.94 1.68
C ASN A 382 19.41 4.34 2.24
N THR A 383 19.41 4.47 3.56
CA THR A 383 19.59 5.75 4.26
C THR A 383 21.02 6.28 4.22
N ALA A 384 22.02 5.42 4.03
CA ALA A 384 23.44 5.83 4.02
C ALA A 384 23.84 6.44 2.68
N ASP A 385 23.48 5.75 1.59
CA ASP A 385 23.81 6.14 0.22
C ASP A 385 22.66 6.91 -0.47
N ASP A 386 21.52 7.05 0.21
CA ASP A 386 20.34 7.79 -0.22
C ASP A 386 19.81 7.40 -1.62
N HIS A 387 19.56 6.10 -1.83
CA HIS A 387 18.97 5.59 -3.07
C HIS A 387 17.88 4.53 -2.81
N PHE A 388 16.98 4.36 -3.78
CA PHE A 388 15.97 3.29 -3.73
C PHE A 388 16.49 2.01 -4.39
N THR A 389 16.15 0.88 -3.80
CA THR A 389 16.40 -0.46 -4.30
C THR A 389 15.11 -1.29 -4.26
N PHE A 390 15.12 -2.40 -4.99
CA PHE A 390 14.05 -3.40 -4.96
C PHE A 390 14.56 -4.67 -4.29
N ALA A 391 13.82 -5.16 -3.29
CA ALA A 391 14.06 -6.48 -2.74
C ALA A 391 13.32 -7.52 -3.59
N ILE A 392 14.06 -8.29 -4.40
CA ILE A 392 13.51 -9.38 -5.21
C ILE A 392 13.88 -10.70 -4.54
N ASN A 393 12.89 -11.44 -4.05
CA ASN A 393 13.11 -12.80 -3.58
C ASN A 393 12.91 -13.75 -4.77
N LEU A 394 14.01 -14.14 -5.41
CA LEU A 394 13.99 -15.12 -6.47
C LEU A 394 13.81 -16.49 -5.82
N LYS A 395 12.69 -17.18 -6.11
CA LYS A 395 12.54 -18.59 -5.75
C LYS A 395 13.59 -19.38 -6.54
N GLU A 396 14.57 -19.94 -5.85
CA GLU A 396 15.47 -20.95 -6.40
C GLU A 396 14.72 -22.20 -6.85
#